data_AF-A0A0A1V584-F1
#
_entry.id   AF-A0A0A1V584-F1
#
_cell.length_a   1.000
_cell.length_b   1.000
_cell.length_c   1.000
_cell.angle_alpha   90.00
_cell.angle_beta   90.00
_cell.angle_gamma   90.00
#
_symmetry.space_group_name_H-M   'P 1'
#
loop_
_entity.id
_entity.type
_entity.pdbx_description
1 polymer ?
#
loop_
_entity_poly.entity_id
_entity_poly.type
_entity_poly.pdbx_seq_one_letter_code
_entity_poly.pdbx_strand_id
1 'polypeptide(L)'
;MSLIRIIYSWVNATRPCACIAISYTLLTPRLGDFVDRGFYSLESFLLLLCLKVRYPDRMTLIRGNHESRQITTVYGFYDECLRKYGSANVWRYCCDVFDYLALGAIVLGASNTLSPASGPADEETEIEVCDQNGSIMSRFPRQRQRQQSSQPSSSQEHGANGSGPAGQTGPPGSGASGSSNGSVGNPAGAVLCVHGGLSPLIDTVDKIRLIDRKQEVPHEGAMCDLLWSDPDDIDGWGLSPRGAGFLFGADIVKVFNHRNDLSLIARAHQLVMEGFKEMFDASIVTVWSAPNYCYRCGNVAAVLELTEDDSGMGVFSRSNGDVNRSDGGRGVMMESNGMMKSGPARRYRVFQAAPQDSRGMPAKKPVADYFL
;
A
#
# COMPACT_ATOMS: atom_id res chain seq x y z
N MET A 1 27.93 13.65 4.85
CA MET A 1 28.50 12.75 5.87
C MET A 1 27.91 12.91 7.28
N SER A 2 26.99 13.86 7.51
CA SER A 2 26.65 14.34 8.86
C SER A 2 25.40 13.68 9.49
N LEU A 3 24.37 13.30 8.72
CA LEU A 3 23.15 12.69 9.29
C LEU A 3 23.31 11.18 9.57
N ILE A 4 23.99 10.46 8.68
CA ILE A 4 24.27 9.01 8.83
C ILE A 4 25.10 8.76 10.09
N ARG A 5 26.12 9.59 10.38
CA ARG A 5 26.92 9.47 11.61
C ARG A 5 26.10 9.76 12.87
N ILE A 6 25.18 10.72 12.83
CA ILE A 6 24.27 11.01 13.95
C ILE A 6 23.34 9.80 14.18
N ILE A 7 22.77 9.24 13.13
CA ILE A 7 21.92 8.04 13.18
C ILE A 7 22.70 6.84 13.73
N TYR A 8 23.92 6.58 13.23
CA TYR A 8 24.78 5.49 13.72
C TYR A 8 25.19 5.69 15.20
N SER A 9 25.49 6.93 15.61
CA SER A 9 25.82 7.25 17.00
C SER A 9 24.63 7.05 17.94
N TRP A 10 23.41 7.35 17.46
CA TRP A 10 22.18 7.20 18.23
C TRP A 10 21.79 5.72 18.38
N VAL A 11 21.94 4.92 17.32
CA VAL A 11 21.68 3.46 17.31
C VAL A 11 22.54 2.70 18.33
N ASN A 12 23.78 3.14 18.56
CA ASN A 12 24.68 2.50 19.54
C ASN A 12 24.46 2.96 20.99
N ALA A 13 23.69 4.03 21.23
CA ALA A 13 23.56 4.67 22.54
C ALA A 13 22.28 4.28 23.32
N THR A 14 21.24 3.74 22.68
CA THR A 14 19.97 3.43 23.35
C THR A 14 19.87 1.96 23.78
N ARG A 15 19.82 1.73 25.12
CA ARG A 15 19.44 0.46 25.76
C ARG A 15 17.96 0.11 25.48
N PRO A 16 17.56 -1.18 25.53
CA PRO A 16 16.37 -1.68 24.87
C PRO A 16 15.11 -1.40 25.70
N CYS A 17 14.40 -0.33 25.40
CA CYS A 17 13.09 -0.04 25.96
C CYS A 17 12.10 0.26 24.82
N ALA A 18 11.38 -0.78 24.41
CA ALA A 18 10.09 -0.80 23.71
C ALA A 18 10.12 -1.90 22.64
N CYS A 19 9.60 -3.07 23.00
CA CYS A 19 9.35 -4.19 22.11
C CYS A 19 8.37 -3.75 21.00
N ILE A 20 8.89 -3.36 19.84
CA ILE A 20 8.12 -3.43 18.59
C ILE A 20 8.39 -4.84 18.07
N ALA A 21 7.37 -5.69 18.11
CA ALA A 21 7.41 -7.05 17.57
C ALA A 21 7.61 -6.98 16.06
N ILE A 22 8.88 -6.85 15.66
CA ILE A 22 9.34 -7.06 14.29
C ILE A 22 9.45 -8.57 14.11
N SER A 23 8.30 -9.24 14.10
CA SER A 23 8.20 -10.57 13.51
C SER A 23 8.12 -10.39 11.99
N TYR A 24 8.35 -11.46 11.24
CA TYR A 24 8.64 -11.57 9.80
C TYR A 24 7.58 -10.99 8.82
N THR A 25 6.73 -10.08 9.29
CA THR A 25 5.60 -9.41 8.64
C THR A 25 5.98 -8.15 7.84
N LEU A 26 7.25 -7.71 7.87
CA LEU A 26 7.71 -6.44 7.29
C LEU A 26 8.17 -6.50 5.83
N LEU A 27 7.59 -7.38 4.99
CA LEU A 27 7.81 -7.27 3.54
C LEU A 27 6.89 -6.23 2.87
N THR A 28 6.06 -5.52 3.65
CA THR A 28 5.13 -4.53 3.12
C THR A 28 5.77 -3.13 3.03
N PRO A 29 5.80 -2.51 1.84
CA PRO A 29 6.30 -1.16 1.68
C PRO A 29 5.53 -0.19 2.55
N ARG A 30 6.21 0.69 3.30
CA ARG A 30 5.54 1.78 4.01
C ARG A 30 5.23 2.88 2.98
N LEU A 31 3.94 3.07 2.71
CA LEU A 31 3.42 3.86 1.58
C LEU A 31 3.38 5.37 1.88
N GLY A 32 4.49 5.99 2.23
CA GLY A 32 4.58 7.46 2.44
C GLY A 32 3.83 8.01 3.66
N ASP A 33 3.79 9.34 3.75
CA ASP A 33 3.13 10.14 4.80
C ASP A 33 3.57 9.75 6.22
N PHE A 34 4.88 9.85 6.45
CA PHE A 34 5.52 9.57 7.74
C PHE A 34 5.48 10.78 8.68
N VAL A 35 5.30 11.98 8.12
CA VAL A 35 5.39 13.26 8.83
C VAL A 35 4.11 14.09 8.68
N ASP A 36 4.07 15.20 9.43
CA ASP A 36 2.96 16.14 9.56
C ASP A 36 1.73 15.62 10.33
N ARG A 37 0.88 16.57 10.79
CA ARG A 37 -0.37 16.37 11.55
C ARG A 37 -0.20 15.74 12.95
N GLY A 38 0.76 14.85 13.13
CA GLY A 38 1.16 14.28 14.41
C GLY A 38 2.23 15.11 15.12
N PHE A 39 2.33 14.95 16.43
CA PHE A 39 3.32 15.66 17.26
C PHE A 39 4.71 15.00 17.33
N TYR A 40 4.81 13.78 16.81
CA TYR A 40 5.97 12.88 16.89
C TYR A 40 6.43 12.44 15.50
N SER A 41 6.30 13.33 14.51
CA SER A 41 6.65 13.05 13.11
C SER A 41 8.13 12.75 12.96
N LEU A 42 8.97 13.53 13.65
CA LEU A 42 10.41 13.39 13.58
C LEU A 42 10.89 12.07 14.20
N GLU A 43 10.41 11.70 15.39
CA GLU A 43 10.75 10.42 16.02
C GLU A 43 10.29 9.25 15.16
N SER A 44 9.08 9.33 14.60
CA SER A 44 8.53 8.31 13.72
C SER A 44 9.38 8.13 12.47
N PHE A 45 9.77 9.22 11.81
CA PHE A 45 10.59 9.18 10.61
C PHE A 45 12.02 8.70 10.90
N LEU A 46 12.66 9.21 11.97
CA LEU A 46 14.01 8.78 12.36
C LEU A 46 14.05 7.29 12.74
N LEU A 47 13.03 6.77 13.43
CA LEU A 47 12.92 5.35 13.73
C LEU A 47 12.86 4.52 12.44
N LEU A 48 12.07 4.93 11.45
CA LEU A 48 12.03 4.25 10.16
C LEU A 48 13.37 4.29 9.44
N LEU A 49 14.08 5.43 9.46
CA LEU A 49 15.41 5.52 8.87
C LEU A 49 16.40 4.60 9.56
N CYS A 50 16.38 4.51 10.89
CA CYS A 50 17.19 3.56 11.65
C CYS A 50 16.89 2.12 11.24
N LEU A 51 15.61 1.76 11.11
CA LEU A 51 15.19 0.43 10.66
C LEU A 51 15.62 0.15 9.21
N LYS A 52 15.53 1.13 8.31
CA LYS A 52 16.04 1.00 6.93
C LYS A 52 17.55 0.80 6.88
N VAL A 53 18.31 1.48 7.75
CA VAL A 53 19.76 1.27 7.86
C VAL A 53 20.08 -0.11 8.44
N ARG A 54 19.30 -0.58 9.42
CA ARG A 54 19.45 -1.89 10.06
C ARG A 54 19.07 -3.05 9.14
N TYR A 55 18.02 -2.87 8.33
CA TYR A 55 17.40 -3.88 7.47
C TYR A 55 17.22 -3.37 6.03
N PRO A 56 18.33 -3.04 5.33
CA PRO A 56 18.26 -2.39 4.02
C PRO A 56 17.52 -3.21 2.96
N ASP A 57 17.61 -4.54 3.02
CA ASP A 57 16.99 -5.44 2.03
C ASP A 57 15.59 -5.91 2.42
N ARG A 58 15.13 -5.61 3.65
CA ARG A 58 13.83 -6.06 4.17
C ARG A 58 12.84 -4.94 4.36
N MET A 59 13.24 -3.69 4.15
CA MET A 59 12.38 -2.54 4.39
C MET A 59 12.48 -1.56 3.23
N THR A 60 11.33 -1.20 2.66
CA THR A 60 11.25 -0.20 1.60
C THR A 60 10.35 0.94 2.06
N LEU A 61 10.87 2.16 1.92
CA LEU A 61 10.14 3.40 2.19
C LEU A 61 9.83 4.06 0.85
N ILE A 62 8.55 4.32 0.61
CA ILE A 62 8.06 5.05 -0.56
C ILE A 62 7.74 6.49 -0.13
N ARG A 63 7.94 7.44 -1.02
CA ARG A 63 7.64 8.86 -0.83
C ARG A 63 6.12 9.07 -0.82
N GLY A 64 5.59 9.81 0.13
CA GLY A 64 4.25 10.36 0.11
C GLY A 64 4.24 11.83 -0.27
N ASN A 65 3.05 12.43 -0.38
CA ASN A 65 2.94 13.85 -0.68
C ASN A 65 3.40 14.73 0.49
N HIS A 66 3.32 14.23 1.74
CA HIS A 66 3.85 14.90 2.91
C HIS A 66 5.38 14.87 3.00
N GLU A 67 6.08 14.03 2.23
CA GLU A 67 7.55 14.08 2.10
C GLU A 67 8.00 15.12 1.07
N SER A 68 7.49 16.35 1.21
CA SER A 68 7.79 17.51 0.36
C SER A 68 8.00 18.77 1.20
N ARG A 69 8.84 19.69 0.73
CA ARG A 69 9.14 20.96 1.42
C ARG A 69 7.88 21.82 1.52
N GLN A 70 7.06 21.85 0.47
CA GLN A 70 5.84 22.65 0.46
C GLN A 70 4.85 22.20 1.54
N ILE A 71 4.60 20.90 1.66
CA ILE A 71 3.62 20.37 2.61
C ILE A 71 4.13 20.45 4.05
N THR A 72 5.39 20.07 4.28
CA THR A 72 5.97 20.06 5.65
C THR A 72 6.09 21.44 6.30
N THR A 73 6.14 22.51 5.52
CA THR A 73 6.14 23.89 6.04
C THR A 73 4.77 24.36 6.53
N VAL A 74 3.69 23.72 6.06
CA VAL A 74 2.30 24.12 6.36
C VAL A 74 1.65 23.21 7.41
N TYR A 75 1.99 21.92 7.42
CA TYR A 75 1.25 20.90 8.20
C TYR A 75 1.96 20.40 9.46
N GLY A 76 3.02 21.09 9.87
CA GLY A 76 3.55 21.05 11.23
C GLY A 76 4.93 20.41 11.39
N PHE A 77 5.47 19.68 10.41
CA PHE A 77 6.78 19.04 10.54
C PHE A 77 7.92 20.07 10.66
N TYR A 78 7.86 21.16 9.89
CA TYR A 78 8.83 22.26 10.01
C TYR A 78 8.84 22.85 11.43
N ASP A 79 7.65 23.19 11.95
CA ASP A 79 7.50 23.75 13.29
C ASP A 79 7.90 22.75 14.37
N GLU A 80 7.65 21.45 14.17
CA GLU A 80 8.09 20.40 15.06
C GLU A 80 9.62 20.35 15.17
N CYS A 81 10.33 20.34 14.03
CA CYS A 81 11.79 20.35 14.00
C CYS A 81 12.35 21.62 14.65
N LEU A 82 11.79 22.79 14.32
CA LEU A 82 12.21 24.07 14.86
C LEU A 82 12.01 24.13 16.38
N ARG A 83 10.86 23.68 16.87
CA ARG A 83 10.54 23.65 18.31
C ARG A 83 11.43 22.69 19.09
N LYS A 84 11.74 21.51 18.54
CA LYS A 84 12.55 20.48 19.23
C LYS A 84 14.04 20.80 19.23
N TYR A 85 14.59 21.34 18.14
CA TYR A 85 16.05 21.51 17.97
C TYR A 85 16.51 22.96 17.90
N GLY A 86 15.58 23.93 17.92
CA GLY A 86 15.90 25.35 17.80
C GLY A 86 16.47 25.75 16.42
N SER A 87 16.47 24.84 15.45
CA SER A 87 17.04 25.06 14.11
C SER A 87 16.29 24.28 13.05
N ALA A 88 16.08 24.93 11.90
CA ALA A 88 15.51 24.30 10.71
C ALA A 88 16.49 23.35 10.00
N ASN A 89 17.73 23.19 10.47
CA ASN A 89 18.70 22.29 9.85
C ASN A 89 18.23 20.83 9.84
N VAL A 90 17.59 20.38 10.92
CA VAL A 90 17.05 19.01 10.99
C VAL A 90 15.98 18.81 9.92
N TRP A 91 15.06 19.76 9.77
CA TRP A 91 14.05 19.75 8.71
C TRP A 91 14.69 19.71 7.32
N ARG A 92 15.69 20.58 7.04
CA ARG A 92 16.41 20.58 5.76
C ARG A 92 17.03 19.22 5.46
N TYR A 93 17.70 18.61 6.44
CA TYR A 93 18.31 17.29 6.24
C TYR A 93 17.26 16.20 6.01
N CYS A 94 16.10 16.25 6.67
CA CYS A 94 15.00 15.33 6.39
C CYS A 94 14.46 15.53 4.97
N CYS A 95 14.26 16.77 4.51
CA CYS A 95 13.85 17.07 3.14
C CYS A 95 14.86 16.56 2.11
N ASP A 96 16.16 16.69 2.38
CA ASP A 96 17.19 16.13 1.50
C ASP A 96 17.08 14.60 1.42
N VAL A 97 16.70 13.91 2.49
CA VAL A 97 16.44 12.46 2.46
C VAL A 97 15.16 12.13 1.70
N PHE A 98 14.11 12.94 1.85
CA PHE A 98 12.84 12.73 1.14
C PHE A 98 13.01 12.66 -0.37
N ASP A 99 13.93 13.45 -0.93
CA ASP A 99 14.24 13.43 -2.37
C ASP A 99 14.80 12.09 -2.87
N TYR A 100 15.34 11.24 -1.98
CA TYR A 100 15.85 9.92 -2.37
C TYR A 100 14.83 8.79 -2.24
N LEU A 101 13.70 9.02 -1.56
CA LEU A 101 12.67 8.01 -1.36
C LEU A 101 12.10 7.52 -2.70
N ALA A 102 11.79 6.23 -2.79
CA ALA A 102 11.23 5.64 -4.00
C ALA A 102 9.82 6.18 -4.28
N LEU A 103 9.41 6.32 -5.54
CA LEU A 103 8.05 6.74 -5.90
C LEU A 103 7.04 5.59 -5.92
N GLY A 104 7.54 4.35 -5.97
CA GLY A 104 6.73 3.14 -5.91
C GLY A 104 7.60 1.91 -5.71
N ALA A 105 6.96 0.78 -5.44
CA ALA A 105 7.60 -0.54 -5.36
C ALA A 105 6.77 -1.57 -6.11
N ILE A 106 7.41 -2.64 -6.58
CA ILE A 106 6.72 -3.80 -7.15
C ILE A 106 7.02 -4.97 -6.22
N VAL A 107 5.96 -5.63 -5.74
CA VAL A 107 6.07 -6.89 -4.99
C VAL A 107 5.76 -8.04 -5.96
N LEU A 108 6.66 -9.01 -6.00
CA LEU A 108 6.57 -10.20 -6.84
C LEU A 108 6.47 -11.44 -5.93
N GLY A 109 5.84 -12.51 -6.42
CA GLY A 109 5.78 -13.80 -5.71
C GLY A 109 4.82 -13.81 -4.51
N ALA A 110 3.80 -12.95 -4.52
CA ALA A 110 2.75 -13.00 -3.51
C ALA A 110 1.91 -14.27 -3.70
N SER A 111 1.65 -15.01 -2.63
CA SER A 111 0.87 -16.23 -2.67
C SER A 111 -0.60 -15.95 -3.01
N ASN A 112 -1.25 -16.93 -3.64
CA ASN A 112 -2.71 -16.96 -3.81
C ASN A 112 -3.43 -17.67 -2.66
N THR A 113 -2.71 -18.15 -1.64
CA THR A 113 -3.25 -18.81 -0.45
C THR A 113 -2.74 -18.17 0.85
N LEU A 114 -3.57 -18.23 1.90
CA LEU A 114 -3.17 -17.83 3.25
C LEU A 114 -2.61 -19.04 4.02
N SER A 115 -1.45 -18.89 4.66
CA SER A 115 -0.84 -19.92 5.51
C SER A 115 -1.00 -19.58 7.00
N PRO A 116 -1.19 -20.58 7.90
CA PRO A 116 -1.38 -22.00 7.62
C PRO A 116 -2.83 -22.34 7.25
N ALA A 117 -3.04 -22.98 6.10
CA ALA A 117 -4.34 -23.56 5.76
C ALA A 117 -4.59 -24.78 6.65
N SER A 118 -5.47 -24.63 7.64
CA SER A 118 -5.84 -25.69 8.59
C SER A 118 -7.02 -26.55 8.10
N GLY A 119 -7.42 -26.40 6.83
CA GLY A 119 -8.42 -27.24 6.17
C GLY A 119 -8.84 -26.71 4.79
N PRO A 120 -9.72 -27.44 4.07
CA PRO A 120 -10.17 -27.07 2.72
C PRO A 120 -10.96 -25.76 2.64
N ALA A 121 -11.49 -25.27 3.77
CA ALA A 121 -12.14 -23.96 3.85
C ALA A 121 -11.15 -22.78 3.86
N ASP A 122 -9.90 -23.01 4.27
CA ASP A 122 -8.86 -21.96 4.30
C ASP A 122 -8.26 -21.73 2.90
N GLU A 123 -8.30 -22.72 2.01
CA GLU A 123 -7.84 -22.57 0.62
C GLU A 123 -8.75 -21.69 -0.25
N GLU A 124 -10.02 -21.51 0.13
CA GLU A 124 -10.96 -20.63 -0.58
C GLU A 124 -10.98 -19.19 -0.01
N THR A 125 -10.27 -18.91 1.07
CA THR A 125 -10.24 -17.56 1.66
C THR A 125 -9.29 -16.65 0.89
N GLU A 126 -9.81 -15.53 0.36
CA GLU A 126 -9.00 -14.52 -0.35
C GLU A 126 -8.54 -13.41 0.60
N ILE A 127 -9.41 -13.00 1.53
CA ILE A 127 -9.12 -11.91 2.47
C ILE A 127 -9.37 -12.39 3.90
N GLU A 128 -8.39 -12.18 4.77
CA GLU A 128 -8.52 -12.41 6.20
C GLU A 128 -8.27 -11.10 6.96
N VAL A 129 -9.19 -10.73 7.85
CA VAL A 129 -9.03 -9.56 8.72
C VAL A 129 -8.75 -10.05 10.12
N CYS A 130 -7.61 -9.63 10.67
CA CYS A 130 -7.18 -9.96 12.03
C CYS A 130 -7.13 -8.71 12.91
N ASP A 131 -7.32 -8.90 14.21
CA ASP A 131 -7.05 -7.86 15.19
C ASP A 131 -5.54 -7.66 15.43
N GLN A 132 -5.19 -6.71 16.30
CA GLN A 132 -3.80 -6.41 16.67
C GLN A 132 -3.04 -7.60 17.30
N ASN A 133 -3.75 -8.57 17.87
CA ASN A 133 -3.18 -9.76 18.51
C ASN A 133 -3.05 -10.95 17.54
N GLY A 134 -3.58 -10.81 16.31
CA GLY A 134 -3.61 -11.87 15.31
C GLY A 134 -4.84 -12.76 15.37
N SER A 135 -5.84 -12.44 16.21
CA SER A 135 -7.12 -13.15 16.24
C SER A 135 -7.95 -12.78 15.01
N ILE A 136 -8.48 -13.79 14.32
CA ILE A 136 -9.26 -13.61 13.10
C ILE A 136 -10.61 -12.99 13.46
N MET A 137 -10.90 -11.83 12.88
CA MET A 137 -12.17 -11.12 13.02
C MET A 137 -13.15 -11.52 11.92
N SER A 138 -12.68 -11.61 10.66
CA SER A 138 -13.51 -11.98 9.52
C SER A 138 -12.69 -12.61 8.40
N ARG A 139 -13.36 -13.42 7.57
CA ARG A 139 -12.80 -14.05 6.37
C ARG A 139 -13.75 -13.84 5.20
N PHE A 140 -13.21 -13.53 4.03
CA PHE A 140 -13.97 -13.37 2.80
C PHE A 140 -13.50 -14.39 1.77
N PRO A 141 -14.41 -15.24 1.25
CA PRO A 141 -14.06 -16.25 0.28
C PRO A 141 -13.85 -15.65 -1.11
N ARG A 142 -13.01 -16.32 -1.90
CA ARG A 142 -12.72 -15.99 -3.29
C ARG A 142 -13.98 -16.17 -4.14
N GLN A 143 -14.37 -15.15 -4.90
CA GLN A 143 -15.55 -15.25 -5.76
C GLN A 143 -15.21 -16.15 -6.97
N ARG A 144 -15.67 -17.41 -6.95
CA ARG A 144 -15.63 -18.26 -8.15
C ARG A 144 -16.50 -17.59 -9.20
N GLN A 145 -15.90 -17.12 -10.31
CA GLN A 145 -16.68 -16.82 -11.51
C GLN A 145 -17.38 -18.13 -11.91
N ARG A 146 -18.68 -18.24 -11.63
CA ARG A 146 -19.53 -19.19 -12.32
C ARG A 146 -19.46 -18.81 -13.79
N GLN A 147 -18.65 -19.54 -14.57
CA GLN A 147 -18.86 -19.60 -16.01
C GLN A 147 -20.34 -19.94 -16.21
N GLN A 148 -21.11 -19.00 -16.73
CA GLN A 148 -22.40 -19.32 -17.34
C GLN A 148 -22.08 -20.16 -18.58
N SER A 149 -21.86 -21.46 -18.39
CA SER A 149 -22.03 -22.45 -19.44
C SER A 149 -23.52 -22.77 -19.55
N SER A 150 -24.29 -21.83 -20.10
CA SER A 150 -25.65 -22.13 -20.55
C SER A 150 -25.72 -21.86 -22.05
N GLN A 151 -25.62 -22.94 -22.81
CA GLN A 151 -26.14 -23.00 -24.18
C GLN A 151 -27.60 -22.52 -24.18
N PRO A 152 -28.07 -21.72 -25.16
CA PRO A 152 -29.47 -21.41 -25.26
C PRO A 152 -30.18 -22.57 -25.98
N SER A 153 -30.83 -23.46 -25.22
CA SER A 153 -31.96 -24.22 -25.72
C SER A 153 -33.25 -23.45 -25.41
N SER A 154 -33.94 -23.04 -26.47
CA SER A 154 -35.19 -22.31 -26.43
C SER A 154 -36.37 -23.22 -26.03
N SER A 155 -37.07 -22.88 -24.95
CA SER A 155 -38.50 -23.18 -24.79
C SER A 155 -39.12 -22.31 -23.68
N GLN A 156 -40.24 -21.68 -24.03
CA GLN A 156 -41.09 -20.79 -23.24
C GLN A 156 -41.77 -21.52 -22.06
N GLU A 157 -42.03 -20.83 -20.93
CA GLU A 157 -43.38 -20.49 -20.43
C GLU A 157 -43.41 -19.99 -18.95
N HIS A 158 -44.23 -18.95 -18.77
CA HIS A 158 -44.90 -18.34 -17.59
C HIS A 158 -44.54 -18.65 -16.11
N GLY A 159 -44.46 -17.57 -15.31
CA GLY A 159 -44.76 -17.58 -13.86
C GLY A 159 -44.38 -16.29 -13.12
N ALA A 160 -45.36 -15.57 -12.56
CA ALA A 160 -45.20 -14.33 -11.80
C ALA A 160 -44.96 -14.59 -10.29
N ASN A 161 -44.00 -13.87 -9.68
CA ASN A 161 -44.10 -13.12 -8.40
C ASN A 161 -42.73 -12.95 -7.70
N GLY A 162 -42.42 -11.69 -7.36
CA GLY A 162 -41.80 -11.24 -6.11
C GLY A 162 -40.38 -11.69 -5.74
N SER A 163 -39.42 -10.76 -5.73
CA SER A 163 -38.54 -10.46 -4.58
C SER A 163 -37.45 -9.44 -4.95
N GLY A 164 -37.11 -8.58 -3.98
CA GLY A 164 -36.08 -7.54 -4.07
C GLY A 164 -34.64 -8.07 -4.13
N PRO A 165 -33.64 -7.20 -3.90
CA PRO A 165 -32.37 -7.17 -4.62
C PRO A 165 -31.45 -8.32 -4.22
N ALA A 166 -30.95 -9.07 -5.21
CA ALA A 166 -30.02 -10.17 -4.98
C ALA A 166 -28.56 -9.70 -5.11
N GLY A 167 -27.84 -9.74 -3.97
CA GLY A 167 -26.46 -10.22 -3.95
C GLY A 167 -25.32 -9.19 -3.83
N GLN A 168 -25.36 -8.28 -2.85
CA GLN A 168 -24.15 -7.61 -2.35
C GLN A 168 -23.50 -8.50 -1.28
N THR A 169 -22.29 -9.01 -1.52
CA THR A 169 -21.49 -9.71 -0.51
C THR A 169 -20.02 -9.32 -0.61
N GLY A 170 -19.64 -8.41 0.28
CA GLY A 170 -18.34 -7.76 0.51
C GLY A 170 -18.58 -6.62 1.52
N PRO A 171 -17.57 -6.02 2.18
CA PRO A 171 -17.80 -4.80 2.96
C PRO A 171 -18.47 -3.72 2.07
N PRO A 172 -19.29 -2.81 2.63
CA PRO A 172 -20.14 -1.91 1.86
C PRO A 172 -19.37 -1.19 0.73
N GLY A 173 -19.82 -1.36 -0.52
CA GLY A 173 -19.21 -0.74 -1.71
C GLY A 173 -18.31 -1.64 -2.57
N SER A 174 -18.20 -2.93 -2.26
CA SER A 174 -17.37 -3.89 -3.01
C SER A 174 -18.21 -4.69 -4.01
N GLY A 175 -18.22 -4.31 -5.30
CA GLY A 175 -18.93 -5.03 -6.35
C GLY A 175 -18.06 -5.22 -7.61
N ALA A 176 -17.92 -6.50 -8.00
CA ALA A 176 -17.30 -7.11 -9.21
C ALA A 176 -15.83 -7.61 -9.07
N SER A 177 -15.30 -8.35 -10.08
CA SER A 177 -14.17 -9.30 -9.95
C SER A 177 -12.89 -8.92 -10.75
N GLY A 178 -11.74 -8.72 -10.07
CA GLY A 178 -10.44 -8.39 -10.65
C GLY A 178 -9.68 -9.65 -11.10
N SER A 179 -9.60 -9.87 -12.41
CA SER A 179 -8.86 -11.00 -13.00
C SER A 179 -7.52 -10.49 -13.59
N SER A 180 -6.40 -11.14 -13.28
CA SER A 180 -5.09 -10.91 -13.91
C SER A 180 -4.56 -12.20 -14.50
N ASN A 181 -3.84 -12.14 -15.63
CA ASN A 181 -3.36 -13.34 -16.34
C ASN A 181 -2.17 -14.04 -15.65
N GLY A 182 -1.52 -13.39 -14.68
CA GLY A 182 -0.38 -13.96 -13.97
C GLY A 182 0.86 -14.06 -14.87
N SER A 183 2.03 -13.80 -14.29
CA SER A 183 3.30 -13.93 -15.01
C SER A 183 3.87 -15.34 -14.86
N VAL A 184 4.74 -15.77 -15.80
CA VAL A 184 5.61 -16.95 -15.60
C VAL A 184 6.34 -16.84 -14.26
N GLY A 185 6.23 -17.84 -13.39
CA GLY A 185 6.85 -17.83 -12.07
C GLY A 185 6.16 -16.96 -11.01
N ASN A 186 5.00 -16.34 -11.30
CA ASN A 186 4.16 -15.70 -10.30
C ASN A 186 2.66 -15.91 -10.66
N PRO A 187 2.05 -17.01 -10.20
CA PRO A 187 0.67 -17.37 -10.55
C PRO A 187 -0.38 -16.41 -9.95
N ALA A 188 -0.03 -15.52 -9.03
CA ALA A 188 -0.94 -14.52 -8.44
C ALA A 188 -0.77 -13.10 -9.02
N GLY A 189 0.16 -12.89 -9.95
CA GLY A 189 0.47 -11.58 -10.53
C GLY A 189 1.26 -10.65 -9.60
N ALA A 190 1.74 -9.53 -10.13
CA ALA A 190 2.55 -8.57 -9.38
C ALA A 190 1.69 -7.50 -8.67
N VAL A 191 2.16 -7.00 -7.52
CA VAL A 191 1.51 -5.91 -6.79
C VAL A 191 2.30 -4.62 -6.97
N LEU A 192 1.67 -3.57 -7.50
CA LEU A 192 2.25 -2.23 -7.54
C LEU A 192 1.90 -1.47 -6.26
N CYS A 193 2.90 -0.97 -5.56
CA CYS A 193 2.76 -0.12 -4.39
C CYS A 193 3.10 1.32 -4.74
N VAL A 194 2.18 2.25 -4.53
CA VAL A 194 2.36 3.71 -4.69
C VAL A 194 1.70 4.44 -3.53
N HIS A 195 2.01 5.71 -3.29
CA HIS A 195 1.34 6.46 -2.23
C HIS A 195 -0.02 7.00 -2.68
N GLY A 196 0.02 7.82 -3.73
CA GLY A 196 -1.12 8.41 -4.42
C GLY A 196 -1.84 7.35 -5.26
N GLY A 197 -1.82 7.53 -6.57
CA GLY A 197 -2.47 6.58 -7.48
C GLY A 197 -1.82 6.57 -8.84
N LEU A 198 -2.63 6.48 -9.89
CA LEU A 198 -2.15 6.44 -11.27
C LEU A 198 -2.00 7.84 -11.87
N SER A 199 -1.31 7.90 -13.01
CA SER A 199 -1.10 9.13 -13.79
C SER A 199 -1.50 8.90 -15.25
N PRO A 200 -2.16 9.87 -15.92
CA PRO A 200 -2.42 9.80 -17.35
C PRO A 200 -1.13 9.79 -18.20
N LEU A 201 0.00 10.22 -17.63
CA LEU A 201 1.31 10.24 -18.29
C LEU A 201 2.06 8.89 -18.16
N ILE A 202 1.58 8.01 -17.28
CA ILE A 202 2.23 6.74 -16.94
C ILE A 202 1.27 5.60 -17.30
N ASP A 203 1.47 5.01 -18.47
CA ASP A 203 0.77 3.82 -18.93
C ASP A 203 1.52 2.53 -18.56
N THR A 204 2.83 2.60 -18.35
CA THR A 204 3.66 1.45 -17.94
C THR A 204 4.45 1.72 -16.67
N VAL A 205 4.66 0.68 -15.86
CA VAL A 205 5.44 0.76 -14.61
C VAL A 205 6.89 1.15 -14.89
N ASP A 206 7.43 0.81 -16.06
CA ASP A 206 8.79 1.19 -16.45
C ASP A 206 8.95 2.71 -16.65
N LYS A 207 7.88 3.44 -17.01
CA LYS A 207 7.93 4.91 -17.06
C LYS A 207 8.14 5.54 -15.68
N ILE A 208 7.69 4.90 -14.60
CA ILE A 208 7.95 5.38 -13.23
C ILE A 208 9.47 5.40 -12.95
N ARG A 209 10.21 4.44 -13.52
CA ARG A 209 11.67 4.32 -13.35
C ARG A 209 12.44 5.43 -14.04
N LEU A 210 11.86 6.06 -15.07
CA LEU A 210 12.46 7.14 -15.84
C LEU A 210 12.30 8.51 -15.17
N ILE A 211 11.49 8.61 -14.12
CA ILE A 211 11.27 9.85 -13.40
C ILE A 211 12.53 10.18 -12.58
N ASP A 212 13.10 11.37 -12.80
CA ASP A 212 14.08 11.93 -11.88
C ASP A 212 13.38 12.31 -10.58
N ARG A 213 13.49 11.45 -9.57
CA ARG A 213 12.84 11.64 -8.28
C ARG A 213 13.61 12.56 -7.33
N LYS A 214 14.90 12.84 -7.61
CA LYS A 214 15.80 13.57 -6.71
C LYS A 214 15.60 15.08 -6.81
N GLN A 215 14.38 15.50 -6.56
CA GLN A 215 13.93 16.87 -6.61
C GLN A 215 12.71 17.06 -5.71
N GLU A 216 12.35 18.33 -5.49
CA GLU A 216 11.07 18.67 -4.88
C GLU A 216 9.91 18.17 -5.76
N VAL A 217 8.80 17.77 -5.11
CA VAL A 217 7.60 17.33 -5.83
C VAL A 217 7.06 18.49 -6.69
N PRO A 218 6.97 18.32 -8.03
CA PRO A 218 6.41 19.36 -8.89
C PRO A 218 4.91 19.59 -8.61
N HIS A 219 4.40 20.75 -9.03
CA HIS A 219 2.97 21.07 -8.93
C HIS A 219 2.10 20.27 -9.91
N GLU A 220 2.68 19.76 -10.99
CA GLU A 220 2.01 18.98 -12.03
C GLU A 220 2.93 17.92 -12.62
N GLY A 221 2.34 16.93 -13.29
CA GLY A 221 3.06 15.89 -14.02
C GLY A 221 3.19 14.57 -13.25
N ALA A 222 3.85 13.60 -13.88
CA ALA A 222 3.86 12.20 -13.49
C ALA A 222 4.23 11.94 -12.01
N MET A 223 5.22 12.67 -11.48
CA MET A 223 5.62 12.55 -10.07
C MET A 223 4.55 13.09 -9.11
N CYS A 224 3.89 14.19 -9.48
CA CYS A 224 2.80 14.76 -8.70
C CYS A 224 1.62 13.78 -8.65
N ASP A 225 1.20 13.27 -9.80
CA ASP A 225 0.07 12.35 -9.93
C ASP A 225 0.27 11.07 -9.10
N LEU A 226 1.46 10.46 -9.13
CA LEU A 226 1.78 9.27 -8.33
C LEU A 226 1.65 9.49 -6.81
N LEU A 227 1.75 10.74 -6.35
CA LEU A 227 1.68 11.11 -4.93
C LEU A 227 0.32 11.71 -4.53
N TRP A 228 -0.48 12.19 -5.48
CA TRP A 228 -1.70 12.96 -5.20
C TRP A 228 -2.99 12.40 -5.80
N SER A 229 -2.90 11.51 -6.80
CA SER A 229 -4.09 10.96 -7.46
C SER A 229 -4.88 10.01 -6.56
N ASP A 230 -6.18 9.93 -6.81
CA ASP A 230 -7.14 9.15 -6.02
C ASP A 230 -8.07 8.30 -6.90
N PRO A 231 -8.33 7.04 -6.53
CA PRO A 231 -9.43 6.28 -7.13
C PRO A 231 -10.78 6.85 -6.68
N ASP A 232 -11.74 6.93 -7.60
CA ASP A 232 -13.13 7.32 -7.31
C ASP A 232 -14.11 6.63 -8.25
N ASP A 233 -15.40 6.60 -7.89
CA ASP A 233 -16.48 5.98 -8.67
C ASP A 233 -16.88 6.86 -9.87
N ILE A 234 -15.91 7.09 -10.77
CA ILE A 234 -16.03 7.84 -12.02
C ILE A 234 -15.59 6.98 -13.20
N ASP A 235 -15.96 7.39 -14.42
CA ASP A 235 -15.43 6.80 -15.65
C ASP A 235 -14.22 7.61 -16.15
N GLY A 236 -13.10 6.94 -16.43
CA GLY A 236 -11.91 7.56 -16.99
C GLY A 236 -11.15 8.43 -15.98
N TRP A 237 -10.67 9.58 -16.44
CA TRP A 237 -9.92 10.54 -15.64
C TRP A 237 -10.79 11.74 -15.25
N GLY A 238 -10.68 12.18 -14.00
CA GLY A 238 -11.34 13.38 -13.48
C GLY A 238 -10.35 14.34 -12.83
N LEU A 239 -10.75 15.62 -12.72
CA LEU A 239 -9.94 16.61 -12.00
C LEU A 239 -10.01 16.34 -10.50
N SER A 240 -8.85 16.33 -9.84
CA SER A 240 -8.76 16.12 -8.40
C SER A 240 -9.24 17.36 -7.63
N PRO A 241 -10.14 17.20 -6.63
CA PRO A 241 -10.54 18.30 -5.74
C PRO A 241 -9.39 18.79 -4.85
N ARG A 242 -8.26 18.08 -4.82
CA ARG A 242 -7.05 18.47 -4.07
C ARG A 242 -6.29 19.62 -4.72
N GLY A 243 -6.59 19.92 -5.99
CA GLY A 243 -5.80 20.87 -6.79
C GLY A 243 -4.45 20.31 -7.27
N ALA A 244 -4.21 19.00 -7.09
CA ALA A 244 -3.04 18.27 -7.55
C ALA A 244 -3.43 16.81 -7.83
N GLY A 245 -2.80 16.18 -8.82
CA GLY A 245 -3.13 14.83 -9.30
C GLY A 245 -4.51 14.75 -9.96
N PHE A 246 -5.00 13.52 -10.14
CA PHE A 246 -6.26 13.22 -10.82
C PHE A 246 -7.14 12.25 -10.02
N LEU A 247 -8.44 12.32 -10.27
CA LEU A 247 -9.34 11.21 -9.98
C LEU A 247 -9.25 10.19 -11.11
N PHE A 248 -9.38 8.90 -10.80
CA PHE A 248 -9.42 7.86 -11.82
C PHE A 248 -10.38 6.72 -11.49
N GLY A 249 -11.03 6.22 -12.54
CA GLY A 249 -12.04 5.18 -12.50
C GLY A 249 -11.53 3.74 -12.54
N ALA A 250 -12.49 2.82 -12.45
CA ALA A 250 -12.25 1.38 -12.54
C ALA A 250 -11.66 0.96 -13.89
N ASP A 251 -12.06 1.61 -14.97
CA ASP A 251 -11.58 1.38 -16.33
C ASP A 251 -10.08 1.66 -16.46
N ILE A 252 -9.61 2.77 -15.89
CA ILE A 252 -8.20 3.16 -15.87
C ILE A 252 -7.37 2.10 -15.11
N VAL A 253 -7.84 1.68 -13.93
CA VAL A 253 -7.17 0.64 -13.14
C VAL A 253 -7.09 -0.68 -13.90
N LYS A 254 -8.19 -1.11 -14.53
CA LYS A 254 -8.25 -2.35 -15.32
C LYS A 254 -7.27 -2.33 -16.49
N VAL A 255 -7.23 -1.23 -17.26
CA VAL A 255 -6.32 -1.07 -18.39
C VAL A 255 -4.86 -1.07 -17.93
N PHE A 256 -4.56 -0.32 -16.87
CA PHE A 256 -3.20 -0.23 -16.35
C PHE A 256 -2.71 -1.58 -15.79
N ASN A 257 -3.54 -2.28 -15.01
CA ASN A 257 -3.21 -3.59 -14.47
C ASN A 257 -2.98 -4.62 -15.58
N HIS A 258 -3.89 -4.67 -16.56
CA HIS A 258 -3.74 -5.58 -17.70
C HIS A 258 -2.45 -5.31 -18.49
N ARG A 259 -2.15 -4.04 -18.78
CA ARG A 259 -0.96 -3.65 -19.55
C ARG A 259 0.35 -3.98 -18.85
N ASN A 260 0.35 -3.97 -17.52
CA ASN A 260 1.55 -4.15 -16.69
C ASN A 260 1.63 -5.52 -16.02
N ASP A 261 0.69 -6.43 -16.32
CA ASP A 261 0.53 -7.73 -15.68
C ASP A 261 0.50 -7.65 -14.13
N LEU A 262 -0.26 -6.68 -13.64
CA LEU A 262 -0.50 -6.46 -12.22
C LEU A 262 -1.81 -7.11 -11.81
N SER A 263 -1.80 -7.69 -10.62
CA SER A 263 -3.01 -8.24 -9.98
C SER A 263 -3.62 -7.30 -8.96
N LEU A 264 -2.82 -6.39 -8.40
CA LEU A 264 -3.24 -5.47 -7.37
C LEU A 264 -2.42 -4.18 -7.41
N ILE A 265 -3.09 -3.05 -7.22
CA ILE A 265 -2.44 -1.79 -6.83
C ILE A 265 -2.70 -1.57 -5.34
N ALA A 266 -1.65 -1.45 -4.54
CA ALA A 266 -1.72 -1.06 -3.14
C ALA A 266 -1.32 0.40 -2.97
N ARG A 267 -2.19 1.18 -2.33
CA ARG A 267 -2.02 2.63 -2.16
C ARG A 267 -2.41 3.13 -0.77
N ALA A 268 -2.14 4.41 -0.47
CA ALA A 268 -2.47 5.05 0.82
C ALA A 268 -3.22 6.38 0.65
N HIS A 269 -2.77 7.50 1.24
CA HIS A 269 -3.21 8.90 1.03
C HIS A 269 -4.67 9.28 1.39
N GLN A 270 -5.67 8.45 1.10
CA GLN A 270 -7.07 8.67 1.47
C GLN A 270 -7.36 8.05 2.83
N LEU A 271 -7.90 8.86 3.75
CA LEU A 271 -8.36 8.38 5.05
C LEU A 271 -9.47 7.34 4.85
N VAL A 272 -9.32 6.20 5.51
CA VAL A 272 -10.35 5.16 5.57
C VAL A 272 -10.67 4.85 7.03
N MET A 273 -11.96 4.88 7.36
CA MET A 273 -12.44 4.67 8.73
C MET A 273 -12.09 3.28 9.27
N GLU A 274 -12.24 2.25 8.43
CA GLU A 274 -11.92 0.85 8.74
C GLU A 274 -10.44 0.50 8.58
N GLY A 275 -9.58 1.48 8.29
CA GLY A 275 -8.15 1.28 8.08
C GLY A 275 -7.77 0.73 6.70
N PHE A 276 -8.69 0.12 5.95
CA PHE A 276 -8.46 -0.25 4.55
C PHE A 276 -9.76 -0.21 3.73
N LYS A 277 -9.66 0.05 2.42
CA LYS A 277 -10.78 0.05 1.47
C LYS A 277 -10.33 -0.55 0.14
N GLU A 278 -10.99 -1.61 -0.28
CA GLU A 278 -10.82 -2.15 -1.63
C GLU A 278 -11.81 -1.48 -2.59
N MET A 279 -11.36 -1.21 -3.81
CA MET A 279 -12.18 -0.61 -4.87
C MET A 279 -11.95 -1.34 -6.19
N PHE A 280 -12.87 -1.14 -7.13
CA PHE A 280 -12.78 -1.64 -8.50
C PHE A 280 -12.41 -3.10 -8.54
N ASP A 281 -13.28 -3.92 -7.95
CA ASP A 281 -13.13 -5.35 -8.01
C ASP A 281 -11.93 -5.93 -7.24
N ALA A 282 -11.58 -5.29 -6.12
CA ALA A 282 -10.40 -5.60 -5.33
C ALA A 282 -9.09 -5.57 -6.13
N SER A 283 -9.07 -4.86 -7.27
CA SER A 283 -7.88 -4.65 -8.11
C SER A 283 -7.04 -3.45 -7.66
N ILE A 284 -7.60 -2.60 -6.79
CA ILE A 284 -6.88 -1.57 -6.04
C ILE A 284 -7.33 -1.60 -4.58
N VAL A 285 -6.37 -1.41 -3.67
CA VAL A 285 -6.61 -1.26 -2.23
C VAL A 285 -6.00 0.02 -1.71
N THR A 286 -6.76 0.74 -0.90
CA THR A 286 -6.28 1.81 -0.03
C THR A 286 -6.04 1.27 1.37
N VAL A 287 -4.83 1.44 1.89
CA VAL A 287 -4.42 1.04 3.24
C VAL A 287 -4.04 2.29 4.03
N TRP A 288 -4.57 2.41 5.23
CA TRP A 288 -4.38 3.54 6.13
C TRP A 288 -3.84 3.08 7.47
N SER A 289 -2.61 3.46 7.83
CA SER A 289 -1.92 2.93 9.00
C SER A 289 -1.85 3.90 10.19
N ALA A 290 -2.62 4.99 10.19
CA ALA A 290 -2.65 5.98 11.28
C ALA A 290 -4.00 5.98 12.03
N PRO A 291 -4.11 5.31 13.19
CA PRO A 291 -5.38 5.21 13.90
C PRO A 291 -5.69 6.52 14.64
N ASN A 292 -6.99 6.84 14.76
CA ASN A 292 -7.51 8.10 15.27
C ASN A 292 -6.76 9.31 14.69
N TYR A 293 -6.81 9.43 13.37
CA TYR A 293 -6.10 10.45 12.62
C TYR A 293 -6.41 11.85 13.14
N CYS A 294 -5.37 12.70 13.18
CA CYS A 294 -5.41 14.04 13.77
C CYS A 294 -5.99 14.08 15.20
N TYR A 295 -5.92 12.96 15.94
CA TYR A 295 -6.46 12.79 17.30
C TYR A 295 -7.98 12.99 17.43
N ARG A 296 -8.71 12.99 16.30
CA ARG A 296 -10.14 13.35 16.28
C ARG A 296 -11.00 12.52 15.32
N CYS A 297 -10.40 11.85 14.33
CA CYS A 297 -11.16 11.16 13.30
C CYS A 297 -11.81 9.86 13.79
N GLY A 298 -11.25 9.22 14.83
CA GLY A 298 -11.81 7.96 15.36
C GLY A 298 -11.66 6.74 14.46
N ASN A 299 -10.94 6.82 13.34
CA ASN A 299 -10.68 5.70 12.45
C ASN A 299 -9.75 4.66 13.11
N VAL A 300 -9.83 3.41 12.67
CA VAL A 300 -8.82 2.39 12.94
C VAL A 300 -7.71 2.45 11.88
N ALA A 301 -6.60 1.77 12.13
CA ALA A 301 -5.52 1.59 11.16
C ALA A 301 -5.46 0.15 10.68
N ALA A 302 -4.93 -0.07 9.49
CA ALA A 302 -4.62 -1.41 8.99
C ALA A 302 -3.20 -1.50 8.42
N VAL A 303 -2.69 -2.72 8.40
CA VAL A 303 -1.51 -3.14 7.63
C VAL A 303 -1.96 -4.28 6.71
N LEU A 304 -1.64 -4.16 5.44
CA LEU A 304 -1.75 -5.28 4.48
C LEU A 304 -0.56 -6.21 4.68
N GLU A 305 -0.81 -7.51 4.74
CA GLU A 305 0.17 -8.59 4.82
C GLU A 305 -0.01 -9.50 3.60
N LEU A 306 1.09 -9.72 2.88
CA LEU A 306 1.16 -10.64 1.74
C LEU A 306 2.12 -11.76 2.10
N THR A 307 1.72 -13.01 1.88
CA THR A 307 2.55 -14.20 2.08
C THR A 307 3.35 -14.49 0.82
N GLU A 308 4.54 -15.08 0.99
CA GLU A 308 5.31 -15.63 -0.14
C GLU A 308 4.69 -16.98 -0.56
N ASP A 309 4.77 -17.32 -1.85
CA ASP A 309 4.27 -18.61 -2.32
C ASP A 309 5.11 -19.80 -1.78
N ASP A 310 4.43 -20.91 -1.48
CA ASP A 310 5.08 -22.14 -1.00
C ASP A 310 5.79 -22.92 -2.13
N SER A 311 5.81 -22.38 -3.37
CA SER A 311 6.26 -23.13 -4.54
C SER A 311 7.78 -23.35 -4.57
N GLY A 312 8.53 -22.67 -3.69
CA GLY A 312 9.98 -22.82 -3.57
C GLY A 312 10.76 -22.43 -4.83
N MET A 313 10.06 -21.93 -5.86
CA MET A 313 10.61 -21.22 -6.99
C MET A 313 10.96 -19.82 -6.48
N GLY A 314 11.94 -19.77 -5.58
CA GLY A 314 12.31 -18.54 -4.87
C GLY A 314 12.40 -17.36 -5.83
N VAL A 315 12.08 -16.17 -5.33
CA VAL A 315 12.08 -14.88 -6.05
C VAL A 315 12.98 -14.94 -7.28
N PHE A 316 12.41 -15.15 -8.47
CA PHE A 316 13.20 -14.93 -9.68
C PHE A 316 13.62 -13.48 -9.62
N SER A 317 14.91 -13.25 -9.36
CA SER A 317 15.53 -11.92 -9.44
C SER A 317 15.43 -11.48 -10.89
N ARG A 318 14.28 -10.92 -11.27
CA ARG A 318 14.08 -10.31 -12.56
C ARG A 318 14.81 -8.99 -12.52
N SER A 319 15.82 -8.88 -13.37
CA SER A 319 16.64 -7.68 -13.45
C SER A 319 15.82 -6.47 -13.86
N ASN A 320 16.25 -5.29 -13.43
CA ASN A 320 15.63 -4.04 -13.85
C ASN A 320 15.63 -3.92 -15.37
N GLY A 321 14.44 -3.97 -15.99
CA GLY A 321 14.28 -3.71 -17.43
C GLY A 321 13.99 -4.93 -18.30
N ASP A 322 13.55 -6.06 -17.72
CA ASP A 322 13.09 -7.21 -18.50
C ASP A 322 11.94 -6.80 -19.44
N VAL A 323 12.31 -6.60 -20.72
CA VAL A 323 11.43 -6.40 -21.86
C VAL A 323 10.54 -7.63 -21.96
N ASN A 324 9.22 -7.47 -22.16
CA ASN A 324 8.19 -8.53 -22.28
C ASN A 324 7.38 -8.89 -21.02
N ARG A 325 7.22 -7.99 -20.03
CA ARG A 325 6.23 -8.20 -18.94
C ARG A 325 4.81 -8.49 -19.46
N SER A 326 4.40 -7.83 -20.55
CA SER A 326 3.07 -7.97 -21.17
C SER A 326 2.91 -9.24 -22.02
N ASP A 327 4.01 -9.95 -22.32
CA ASP A 327 4.03 -11.00 -23.34
C ASP A 327 3.78 -12.40 -22.76
N GLY A 328 3.30 -12.46 -21.52
CA GLY A 328 2.65 -13.61 -20.90
C GLY A 328 3.27 -14.94 -21.32
N GLY A 329 4.55 -15.15 -21.01
CA GLY A 329 5.12 -16.50 -20.97
C GLY A 329 4.89 -17.41 -22.17
N ARG A 330 4.82 -16.92 -23.40
CA ARG A 330 4.64 -17.81 -24.58
C ARG A 330 5.89 -18.64 -24.93
N GLY A 331 6.95 -18.56 -24.14
CA GLY A 331 8.13 -19.39 -24.27
C GLY A 331 8.20 -20.44 -23.15
N VAL A 332 8.04 -21.70 -23.54
CA VAL A 332 8.25 -22.95 -22.77
C VAL A 332 7.00 -23.52 -22.09
N MET A 333 6.29 -24.33 -22.89
CA MET A 333 5.46 -25.49 -22.55
C MET A 333 5.11 -25.72 -21.06
N MET A 334 3.81 -25.55 -20.74
CA MET A 334 3.05 -26.55 -19.98
C MET A 334 1.58 -26.46 -20.40
N GLU A 335 1.10 -27.50 -21.08
CA GLU A 335 -0.33 -27.81 -21.11
C GLU A 335 -0.79 -28.04 -19.68
N SER A 336 -1.46 -27.06 -19.09
CA SER A 336 -2.29 -27.32 -17.94
C SER A 336 -3.63 -26.64 -18.16
N ASN A 337 -4.67 -27.45 -18.08
CA ASN A 337 -6.09 -27.11 -18.20
C ASN A 337 -6.55 -26.32 -16.94
N GLY A 338 -5.73 -25.38 -16.45
CA GLY A 338 -5.82 -24.78 -15.12
C GLY A 338 -6.71 -23.55 -15.07
N MET A 339 -7.73 -23.59 -14.23
CA MET A 339 -8.58 -22.45 -13.87
C MET A 339 -7.76 -21.20 -13.53
N MET A 340 -8.11 -20.07 -14.16
CA MET A 340 -7.57 -18.73 -13.88
C MET A 340 -7.74 -18.41 -12.38
N LYS A 341 -6.65 -18.10 -11.66
CA LYS A 341 -6.69 -17.78 -10.24
C LYS A 341 -6.74 -16.26 -10.04
N SER A 342 -7.64 -15.77 -9.18
CA SER A 342 -7.70 -14.34 -8.76
C SER A 342 -6.40 -13.92 -8.06
N GLY A 343 -6.21 -12.61 -7.83
CA GLY A 343 -4.99 -12.01 -7.30
C GLY A 343 -4.47 -12.57 -5.96
N PRO A 344 -3.47 -11.92 -5.35
CA PRO A 344 -2.84 -12.44 -4.15
C PRO A 344 -3.85 -12.54 -3.01
N ALA A 345 -3.69 -13.59 -2.21
CA ALA A 345 -4.38 -13.68 -0.94
C ALA A 345 -3.81 -12.62 0.02
N ARG A 346 -4.68 -12.01 0.81
CA ARG A 346 -4.36 -10.82 1.60
C ARG A 346 -4.82 -11.00 3.03
N ARG A 347 -3.97 -10.61 3.96
CA ARG A 347 -4.38 -10.45 5.36
C ARG A 347 -4.31 -8.98 5.76
N TYR A 348 -5.38 -8.44 6.32
CA TYR A 348 -5.39 -7.11 6.90
C TYR A 348 -5.31 -7.23 8.42
N ARG A 349 -4.24 -6.70 9.02
CA ARG A 349 -4.15 -6.58 10.48
C ARG A 349 -4.63 -5.20 10.89
N VAL A 350 -5.68 -5.15 11.72
CA VAL A 350 -6.33 -3.91 12.15
C VAL A 350 -5.89 -3.53 13.56
N PHE A 351 -5.61 -2.24 13.75
CA PHE A 351 -5.10 -1.66 14.97
C PHE A 351 -5.99 -0.52 15.43
N GLN A 352 -6.36 -0.54 16.72
CA GLN A 352 -7.06 0.57 17.33
C GLN A 352 -6.09 1.65 17.80
N ALA A 353 -6.61 2.85 18.04
CA ALA A 353 -5.82 3.91 18.65
C ALA A 353 -5.45 3.54 20.09
N ALA A 354 -4.21 3.84 20.48
CA ALA A 354 -3.82 3.75 21.88
C ALA A 354 -4.68 4.72 22.73
N PRO A 355 -5.05 4.35 23.97
CA PRO A 355 -5.81 5.21 24.88
C PRO A 355 -5.15 6.59 25.05
N GLN A 356 -5.97 7.66 25.06
CA GLN A 356 -5.48 9.05 25.08
C GLN A 356 -4.58 9.35 26.30
N ASP A 357 -4.82 8.72 27.44
CA ASP A 357 -4.07 8.92 28.68
C ASP A 357 -2.58 8.52 28.59
N SER A 358 -2.19 7.79 27.53
CA SER A 358 -0.81 7.36 27.30
C SER A 358 0.05 8.39 26.55
N ARG A 359 -0.52 9.50 26.06
CA ARG A 359 0.18 10.47 25.20
C ARG A 359 0.03 11.90 25.74
N GLY A 360 1.00 12.35 26.54
CA GLY A 360 1.10 13.77 26.91
C GLY A 360 1.45 14.64 25.70
N MET A 361 0.99 15.89 25.65
CA MET A 361 1.51 16.85 24.67
C MET A 361 3.04 16.94 24.79
N PRO A 362 3.80 17.02 23.69
CA PRO A 362 5.24 17.18 23.78
C PRO A 362 5.58 18.41 24.64
N ALA A 363 6.47 18.21 25.62
CA ALA A 363 6.92 19.30 26.47
C ALA A 363 7.46 20.46 25.61
N LYS A 364 7.18 21.70 26.02
CA LYS A 364 7.57 22.93 25.29
C LYS A 364 9.09 23.11 25.12
N LYS A 365 9.91 22.29 25.77
CA LYS A 365 11.36 22.21 25.58
C LYS A 365 11.82 20.78 25.85
N PRO A 366 12.55 20.11 24.94
CA PRO A 366 13.49 19.09 25.39
C PRO A 366 14.54 19.81 26.24
N VAL A 367 14.77 19.35 27.47
CA VAL A 367 16.02 19.69 28.17
C VAL A 367 17.12 19.06 27.33
N ALA A 368 17.91 19.89 26.67
CA ALA A 368 19.03 19.42 25.89
C ALA A 368 20.11 18.93 26.85
N ASP A 369 20.07 17.66 27.21
CA ASP A 369 21.24 16.98 27.73
C ASP A 369 22.18 16.74 26.54
N TYR A 370 22.97 17.76 26.22
CA TYR A 370 24.11 17.61 25.33
C TYR A 370 25.08 16.63 25.99
N PHE A 371 25.22 15.43 25.42
CA PHE A 371 26.40 14.61 25.65
C PHE A 371 27.49 15.11 24.68
N LEU A 372 28.48 15.79 25.27
CA LEU A 372 29.80 16.05 24.69
C LEU A 372 30.56 14.74 24.43
#